data_AF-A0A376MBQ5-F1
#
_entry.id   AF-A0A376MBQ5-F1
#
_cell.length_a   1.000
_cell.length_b   1.000
_cell.length_c   1.000
_cell.angle_alpha   90.00
_cell.angle_beta   90.00
_cell.angle_gamma   90.00
#
_symmetry.space_group_name_H-M   'P 1'
#
loop_
_entity.id
_entity.type
_entity.pdbx_description
1 polymer ?
#
loop_
_entity_poly.entity_id
_entity_poly.type
_entity_poly.pdbx_seq_one_letter_code
_entity_poly.pdbx_strand_id
1 'polypeptide(L)'
;MKSLSYKRIYKSQEYLATLGTIEYRSLFGSYSLTVDDTVFAMVSDGELYLRACEQSAQYCVKHPPVWLTYKKCGRSVTLNYYRVDESLWRNQLKLVRLSKYSLDAALKEKSTRNTRERLKDLPNMSFHLEAILGEVGIKDVRALRILGAKMCWLRLRQ
;
A
#
# COMPACT_ATOMS: atom_id res chain seq x y z
N MET A 1 -25.82 -5.55 -3.20
CA MET A 1 -24.34 -5.43 -3.13
C MET A 1 -23.86 -4.48 -2.03
N LYS A 2 -24.26 -3.20 -1.97
CA LYS A 2 -23.76 -2.27 -0.93
C LYS A 2 -23.93 -2.74 0.52
N SER A 3 -25.05 -3.39 0.86
CA SER A 3 -25.36 -3.83 2.23
C SER A 3 -24.41 -4.91 2.79
N LEU A 4 -23.92 -5.82 1.94
CA LEU A 4 -23.00 -6.88 2.34
C LEU A 4 -21.61 -6.33 2.67
N SER A 5 -21.11 -5.42 1.84
CA SER A 5 -19.83 -4.74 2.10
C SER A 5 -19.87 -3.95 3.40
N TYR A 6 -20.96 -3.22 3.69
CA TYR A 6 -21.09 -2.51 4.96
C TYR A 6 -21.12 -3.46 6.16
N LYS A 7 -21.88 -4.56 6.11
CA LYS A 7 -21.86 -5.57 7.18
C LYS A 7 -20.45 -6.11 7.42
N ARG A 8 -19.71 -6.40 6.36
CA ARG A 8 -18.32 -6.88 6.46
C ARG A 8 -17.40 -5.81 7.05
N ILE A 9 -17.55 -4.55 6.66
CA ILE A 9 -16.79 -3.42 7.23
C ILE A 9 -17.03 -3.29 8.73
N TYR A 10 -18.29 -3.24 9.17
CA TYR A 10 -18.61 -3.13 10.60
C TYR A 10 -18.06 -4.31 11.40
N LYS A 11 -18.23 -5.53 10.89
CA LYS A 11 -17.64 -6.73 11.52
C LYS A 11 -16.12 -6.65 11.57
N SER A 12 -15.46 -6.18 10.51
CA SER A 12 -14.02 -5.96 10.50
C SER A 12 -13.60 -4.92 11.53
N GLN A 13 -14.34 -3.81 11.67
CA GLN A 13 -14.06 -2.77 12.66
C GLN A 13 -14.12 -3.31 14.08
N GLU A 14 -15.14 -4.09 14.43
CA GLU A 14 -15.25 -4.69 15.78
C GLU A 14 -14.11 -5.68 16.06
N TYR A 15 -13.83 -6.58 15.11
CA TYR A 15 -12.82 -7.63 15.30
C TYR A 15 -11.40 -7.07 15.39
N LEU A 16 -11.16 -5.95 14.71
CA LEU A 16 -9.85 -5.33 14.57
C LEU A 16 -9.71 -4.05 15.41
N ALA A 17 -10.71 -3.70 16.22
CA ALA A 17 -10.69 -2.54 17.11
C ALA A 17 -9.47 -2.54 18.05
N THR A 18 -8.93 -3.73 18.37
CA THR A 18 -7.70 -3.89 19.16
C THR A 18 -6.45 -3.29 18.49
N LEU A 19 -6.48 -3.07 17.17
CA LEU A 19 -5.37 -2.48 16.42
C LEU A 19 -5.39 -0.94 16.42
N GLY A 20 -6.52 -0.33 16.75
CA GLY A 20 -6.71 1.12 16.76
C GLY A 20 -8.05 1.56 16.17
N THR A 21 -8.21 2.86 15.95
CA THR A 21 -9.40 3.46 15.35
C THR A 21 -9.41 3.18 13.85
N ILE A 22 -10.35 2.34 13.41
CA ILE A 22 -10.46 1.95 11.99
C ILE A 22 -11.44 2.87 11.28
N GLU A 23 -10.90 3.67 10.38
CA GLU A 23 -11.69 4.44 9.42
C GLU A 23 -11.91 3.63 8.14
N TYR A 24 -12.99 3.93 7.42
CA TYR A 24 -13.21 3.39 6.08
C TYR A 24 -13.47 4.52 5.08
N ARG A 25 -12.94 4.37 3.86
CA ARG A 25 -13.15 5.31 2.75
C ARG A 25 -13.45 4.55 1.47
N SER A 26 -14.38 5.06 0.65
CA SER A 26 -14.67 4.45 -0.66
C SER A 26 -13.53 4.72 -1.64
N LEU A 27 -13.06 3.67 -2.32
CA LEU A 27 -11.96 3.73 -3.29
C LEU A 27 -12.29 2.84 -4.49
N PHE A 28 -12.55 3.45 -5.65
CA PHE A 28 -12.81 2.77 -6.94
C PHE A 28 -13.89 1.66 -6.88
N GLY A 29 -14.98 1.85 -6.13
CA GLY A 29 -16.05 0.86 -5.99
C GLY A 29 -15.81 -0.21 -4.91
N SER A 30 -14.64 -0.18 -4.27
CA SER A 30 -14.33 -0.93 -3.04
C SER A 30 -14.29 0.04 -1.85
N TYR A 31 -14.04 -0.48 -0.65
CA TYR A 31 -13.83 0.30 0.55
C TYR A 31 -12.43 0.01 1.11
N SER A 32 -11.62 1.04 1.31
CA SER A 32 -10.35 0.93 2.01
C SER A 32 -10.55 1.07 3.51
N LEU A 33 -9.85 0.27 4.30
CA LEU A 33 -9.79 0.33 5.76
C LEU A 33 -8.43 0.88 6.19
N THR A 34 -8.44 1.91 7.02
CA THR A 34 -7.26 2.65 7.45
C THR A 34 -7.18 2.76 8.96
N VAL A 35 -5.97 2.68 9.50
CA VAL A 35 -5.62 3.08 10.87
C VAL A 35 -4.54 4.15 10.75
N ASP A 36 -4.72 5.31 11.41
CA ASP A 36 -3.77 6.44 11.35
C ASP A 36 -3.33 6.82 9.92
N ASP A 37 -4.30 7.03 9.03
CA ASP A 37 -4.12 7.29 7.59
C ASP A 37 -3.27 6.23 6.86
N THR A 38 -3.24 5.00 7.37
CA THR A 38 -2.45 3.90 6.81
C THR A 38 -3.37 2.77 6.37
N VAL A 39 -3.42 2.53 5.07
CA VAL A 39 -4.27 1.48 4.48
C VAL A 39 -3.63 0.11 4.74
N PHE A 40 -4.35 -0.74 5.48
CA PHE A 40 -3.92 -2.10 5.81
C PHE A 40 -4.87 -3.17 5.22
N ALA A 41 -6.12 -2.82 4.94
CA ALA A 41 -7.12 -3.75 4.39
C ALA A 41 -8.08 -3.06 3.40
N MET A 42 -8.76 -3.86 2.59
CA MET A 42 -9.78 -3.43 1.64
C MET A 42 -10.97 -4.37 1.68
N VAL A 43 -12.18 -3.85 1.49
CA VAL A 43 -13.41 -4.63 1.36
C VAL A 43 -13.95 -4.45 -0.05
N SER A 44 -14.12 -5.55 -0.76
CA SER A 44 -14.63 -5.58 -2.13
C SER A 44 -15.62 -6.71 -2.28
N ASP A 45 -16.76 -6.44 -2.90
CA ASP A 45 -17.83 -7.43 -3.14
C ASP A 45 -18.25 -8.25 -1.91
N GLY A 46 -18.29 -7.61 -0.73
CA GLY A 46 -18.64 -8.28 0.53
C GLY A 46 -17.51 -9.08 1.19
N GLU A 47 -16.34 -9.17 0.56
CA GLU A 47 -15.17 -9.89 1.05
C GLU A 47 -14.09 -8.94 1.56
N LEU A 48 -13.38 -9.37 2.62
CA LEU A 48 -12.25 -8.64 3.19
C LEU A 48 -10.95 -9.11 2.54
N TYR A 49 -10.10 -8.16 2.20
CA TYR A 49 -8.79 -8.37 1.63
C TYR A 49 -7.74 -7.69 2.51
N LEU A 50 -6.72 -8.44 2.93
CA LEU A 50 -5.61 -7.92 3.71
C LEU A 50 -4.42 -7.61 2.82
N ARG A 51 -3.70 -6.53 3.14
CA ARG A 51 -2.47 -6.19 2.43
C ARG A 51 -1.40 -7.25 2.70
N ALA A 52 -0.82 -7.79 1.63
CA ALA A 52 0.30 -8.72 1.74
C ALA A 52 1.56 -8.01 2.27
N CYS A 53 2.20 -8.65 3.23
CA CYS A 53 3.50 -8.30 3.78
C CYS A 53 4.41 -9.54 3.75
N GLU A 54 5.71 -9.34 3.97
CA GLU A 54 6.68 -10.43 4.02
C GLU A 54 6.32 -11.49 5.07
N GLN A 55 5.82 -11.07 6.25
CA GLN A 55 5.37 -12.01 7.28
C GLN A 55 4.09 -12.75 6.89
N SER A 56 3.18 -12.14 6.12
CA SER A 56 1.97 -12.81 5.64
C SER A 56 2.25 -13.73 4.45
N ALA A 57 3.37 -13.58 3.76
CA ALA A 57 3.74 -14.42 2.62
C ALA A 57 3.81 -15.91 2.99
N GLN A 58 4.26 -16.24 4.21
CA GLN A 58 4.28 -17.62 4.71
C GLN A 58 2.87 -18.24 4.77
N TYR A 59 1.84 -17.42 5.03
CA TYR A 59 0.46 -17.86 5.02
C TYR A 59 -0.04 -18.07 3.58
N CYS A 60 0.28 -17.14 2.68
CA CYS A 60 -0.03 -17.23 1.25
C CYS A 60 0.64 -18.43 0.55
N VAL A 61 1.77 -18.93 1.04
CA VAL A 61 2.40 -20.13 0.48
C VAL A 61 1.62 -21.40 0.87
N LYS A 62 1.06 -21.44 2.09
CA LYS A 62 0.30 -22.61 2.59
C LYS A 62 -1.12 -22.68 2.03
N HIS A 63 -1.71 -21.53 1.72
CA HIS A 63 -3.06 -21.42 1.16
C HIS A 63 -3.00 -20.54 -0.08
N PRO A 64 -3.35 -21.03 -1.28
CA PRO A 64 -3.28 -20.23 -2.50
C PRO A 64 -4.18 -18.99 -2.36
N PRO A 65 -3.61 -17.78 -2.27
CA PRO A 65 -4.38 -16.58 -1.97
C PRO A 65 -5.15 -16.13 -3.20
N VAL A 66 -6.40 -15.71 -3.00
CA VAL A 66 -7.16 -15.00 -4.03
C VAL A 66 -6.78 -13.53 -3.97
N TRP A 67 -6.02 -13.06 -4.96
CA TRP A 67 -5.59 -11.67 -5.06
C TRP A 67 -6.71 -10.75 -5.51
N LEU A 68 -6.75 -9.54 -4.95
CA LEU A 68 -7.67 -8.50 -5.38
C LEU A 68 -7.24 -7.97 -6.76
N THR A 69 -8.05 -8.23 -7.77
CA THR A 69 -7.83 -7.73 -9.14
C THR A 69 -8.95 -6.79 -9.53
N TYR A 70 -8.62 -5.60 -10.04
CA TYR A 70 -9.60 -4.66 -10.57
C TYR A 70 -9.29 -4.29 -12.01
N LYS A 71 -10.33 -3.96 -12.79
CA LYS A 71 -10.18 -3.48 -14.17
C LYS A 71 -10.03 -1.96 -14.17
N LYS A 72 -8.88 -1.46 -14.62
CA LYS A 72 -8.62 -0.04 -14.84
C LYS A 72 -8.35 0.21 -16.33
N CYS A 73 -9.18 1.01 -16.98
CA CYS A 73 -9.03 1.36 -18.40
C CYS A 73 -8.83 0.13 -19.31
N GLY A 74 -9.62 -0.93 -19.12
CA GLY A 74 -9.53 -2.16 -19.90
C GLY A 74 -8.38 -3.11 -19.52
N ARG A 75 -7.46 -2.71 -18.63
CA ARG A 75 -6.38 -3.55 -18.12
C ARG A 75 -6.71 -4.10 -16.73
N SER A 76 -6.42 -5.38 -16.50
CA SER A 76 -6.51 -5.99 -15.17
C SER A 76 -5.28 -5.63 -14.36
N VAL A 77 -5.49 -4.98 -13.20
CA VAL A 77 -4.43 -4.64 -12.25
C VAL A 77 -4.63 -5.47 -11.00
N THR A 78 -3.65 -6.32 -10.71
CA THR A 78 -3.61 -7.12 -9.47
C THR A 78 -2.95 -6.29 -8.38
N LEU A 79 -3.64 -6.14 -7.26
CA LEU A 79 -3.11 -5.49 -6.07
C LEU A 79 -2.53 -6.53 -5.12
N ASN A 80 -1.56 -6.11 -4.30
CA ASN A 80 -0.97 -6.94 -3.23
C ASN A 80 -1.91 -7.06 -2.02
N TYR A 81 -3.16 -7.46 -2.27
CA TYR A 81 -4.16 -7.71 -1.26
C TYR A 81 -4.74 -9.11 -1.47
N TYR A 82 -4.68 -9.95 -0.44
CA TYR A 82 -5.19 -11.32 -0.50
C TYR A 82 -6.51 -11.42 0.26
N ARG A 83 -7.43 -12.24 -0.25
CA ARG A 83 -8.73 -12.47 0.38
C ARG A 83 -8.57 -13.19 1.72
N VAL A 84 -9.34 -12.75 2.70
CA VAL A 84 -9.46 -13.39 4.01
C VAL A 84 -10.56 -14.44 3.93
N ASP A 85 -10.18 -15.71 3.94
CA ASP A 85 -11.14 -16.82 3.91
C ASP A 85 -11.92 -16.95 5.23
N GLU A 86 -13.05 -17.63 5.18
CA GLU A 86 -13.89 -17.88 6.36
C GLU A 86 -13.16 -18.67 7.48
N SER A 87 -12.12 -19.45 7.14
CA SER A 87 -11.26 -20.12 8.12
C SER A 87 -10.46 -19.14 8.98
N LEU A 88 -9.99 -18.03 8.39
CA LEU A 88 -9.34 -16.93 9.12
C LEU A 88 -10.35 -16.16 9.96
N TRP A 89 -11.56 -15.97 9.46
CA TRP A 89 -12.64 -15.33 10.21
C TRP A 89 -13.04 -16.11 11.47
N ARG A 90 -12.99 -17.44 11.42
CA ARG A 90 -13.19 -18.29 12.61
C ARG A 90 -12.05 -18.18 13.62
N ASN A 91 -10.83 -17.87 13.17
CA ASN A 91 -9.67 -17.74 14.02
C ASN A 91 -9.28 -16.27 14.22
N GLN A 92 -10.02 -15.58 15.09
CA GLN A 92 -9.84 -14.16 15.38
C GLN A 92 -8.40 -13.80 15.76
N LEU A 93 -7.72 -14.63 16.56
CA LEU A 93 -6.34 -14.38 16.98
C LEU A 93 -5.38 -14.35 15.78
N LYS A 94 -5.52 -15.29 14.83
CA LYS A 94 -4.70 -15.28 13.61
C LYS A 94 -5.02 -14.09 12.72
N LEU A 95 -6.30 -13.74 12.59
CA LEU A 95 -6.73 -12.60 11.79
C LEU A 95 -6.14 -11.29 12.32
N VAL A 96 -6.29 -11.01 13.62
CA VAL A 96 -5.73 -9.82 14.26
C VAL A 96 -4.21 -9.77 14.11
N ARG A 97 -3.53 -10.91 14.28
CA ARG A 97 -2.07 -11.00 14.12
C ARG A 97 -1.62 -10.68 12.69
N LEU A 98 -2.30 -11.21 11.68
CA LEU A 98 -2.00 -10.91 10.27
C LEU A 98 -2.29 -9.44 9.94
N SER A 99 -3.43 -8.91 10.38
CA SER A 99 -3.77 -7.50 10.22
C SER A 99 -2.73 -6.58 10.87
N LYS A 100 -2.21 -6.97 12.04
CA LYS A 100 -1.10 -6.25 12.70
C LYS A 100 0.15 -6.24 11.84
N TYR A 101 0.56 -7.39 11.29
CA TYR A 101 1.72 -7.44 10.40
C TYR A 101 1.53 -6.58 9.14
N SER A 102 0.34 -6.60 8.55
CA SER A 102 -0.01 -5.73 7.42
C SER A 102 0.08 -4.24 7.78
N LEU A 103 -0.39 -3.86 8.97
CA LEU A 103 -0.32 -2.49 9.47
C LEU A 103 1.13 -2.06 9.75
N ASP A 104 1.90 -2.87 10.47
CA ASP A 104 3.30 -2.59 10.79
C ASP A 104 4.15 -2.44 9.51
N ALA A 105 3.92 -3.31 8.52
CA ALA A 105 4.57 -3.21 7.22
C ALA A 105 4.18 -1.93 6.48
N ALA A 106 2.89 -1.56 6.50
CA ALA A 106 2.42 -0.33 5.85
C ALA A 106 2.96 0.93 6.55
N LEU A 107 3.07 0.94 7.88
CA LEU A 107 3.69 2.01 8.66
C LEU A 107 5.19 2.13 8.37
N LYS A 108 5.91 1.00 8.29
CA LYS A 108 7.33 0.97 7.90
C LYS A 108 7.55 1.49 6.48
N GLU A 109 6.67 1.15 5.54
CA GLU A 109 6.71 1.73 4.19
C GLU A 109 6.41 3.24 4.19
N LYS A 110 5.45 3.70 4.99
CA LYS A 110 5.12 5.13 5.12
C LYS A 110 6.29 5.91 5.71
N SER A 111 6.92 5.40 6.76
CA SER A 111 8.08 6.05 7.38
C SER A 111 9.31 6.06 6.45
N THR A 112 9.61 4.95 5.78
CA THR A 112 10.71 4.89 4.79
C THR A 112 10.49 5.79 3.58
N ARG A 113 9.24 6.00 3.16
CA ARG A 113 8.91 6.99 2.12
C ARG A 113 9.11 8.42 2.60
N ASN A 114 8.76 8.70 3.86
CA ASN A 114 8.88 10.04 4.43
C ASN A 114 10.35 10.42 4.70
N THR A 115 11.20 9.45 5.06
CA THR A 115 12.64 9.71 5.29
C THR A 115 13.46 9.83 4.01
N ARG A 116 12.95 9.32 2.89
CA ARG A 116 13.58 9.56 1.58
C ARG A 116 13.16 10.94 1.09
N GLU A 117 14.00 11.95 1.32
CA GLU A 117 13.90 13.23 0.62
C GLU A 117 13.92 12.93 -0.89
N ARG A 118 12.77 13.09 -1.56
CA ARG A 118 12.73 12.87 -3.00
C ARG A 118 13.28 14.09 -3.71
N LEU A 119 13.86 13.87 -4.88
CA LEU A 119 14.37 14.95 -5.71
C LEU A 119 13.26 15.97 -6.05
N LYS A 120 12.03 15.52 -6.26
CA LYS A 120 10.87 16.38 -6.52
C LYS A 120 10.45 17.28 -5.34
N ASP A 121 10.89 16.98 -4.11
CA ASP A 121 10.51 17.72 -2.91
C ASP A 121 11.48 18.90 -2.66
N LEU A 122 12.53 19.04 -3.49
CA LEU A 122 13.45 20.19 -3.48
C LEU A 122 12.84 21.42 -4.19
N PRO A 123 13.26 22.64 -3.79
CA PRO A 123 12.85 23.85 -4.50
C PRO A 123 13.30 23.80 -5.97
N ASN A 124 12.43 24.28 -6.87
CA ASN A 124 12.64 24.27 -8.33
C ASN A 124 12.78 22.87 -8.96
N MET A 125 12.38 21.81 -8.27
CA MET A 125 12.31 20.46 -8.84
C MET A 125 10.88 20.06 -9.16
N SER A 126 10.68 19.44 -10.32
CA SER A 126 9.39 18.89 -10.76
C SER A 126 9.47 17.38 -10.91
N PHE A 127 8.32 16.71 -10.95
CA PHE A 127 8.26 15.26 -11.22
C PHE A 127 8.92 14.90 -12.57
N HIS A 128 8.78 15.78 -13.57
CA HIS A 128 9.43 15.59 -14.86
C HIS A 128 10.96 15.63 -14.74
N LEU A 129 11.51 16.60 -14.00
CA LEU A 129 12.96 16.68 -13.77
C LEU A 129 13.49 15.49 -12.97
N GLU A 130 12.76 15.00 -11.97
CA GLU A 130 13.10 13.77 -11.25
C GLU A 130 13.15 12.56 -12.19
N ALA A 131 12.21 12.45 -13.14
CA ALA A 131 12.20 11.37 -14.12
C ALA A 131 13.44 11.40 -15.04
N ILE A 132 13.75 12.56 -15.64
CA ILE A 132 14.90 12.66 -16.56
C ILE A 132 16.23 12.51 -15.81
N LEU A 133 16.36 13.07 -14.60
CA LEU A 133 17.54 12.84 -13.75
C LEU A 133 17.69 11.35 -13.39
N GLY A 134 16.57 10.66 -13.16
CA GLY A 134 16.53 9.22 -12.89
C GLY A 134 17.00 8.37 -14.07
N GLU A 135 16.64 8.76 -15.31
CA GLU A 135 17.14 8.14 -16.54
C GLU A 135 18.67 8.24 -16.67
N VAL A 136 19.21 9.37 -16.22
CA VAL A 136 20.65 9.66 -16.18
C VAL A 136 21.35 9.08 -14.94
N GLY A 137 20.63 8.33 -14.10
CA GLY A 137 21.16 7.63 -12.93
C GLY A 137 21.28 8.48 -11.66
N ILE A 138 20.75 9.70 -11.65
CA ILE A 138 20.73 10.59 -10.48
C ILE A 138 19.40 10.39 -9.74
N LYS A 139 19.40 9.49 -8.76
CA LYS A 139 18.19 9.06 -8.05
C LYS A 139 18.03 9.66 -6.65
N ASP A 140 19.10 10.23 -6.10
CA ASP A 140 19.14 10.73 -4.72
C ASP A 140 19.54 12.22 -4.66
N VAL A 141 18.99 12.92 -3.67
CA VAL A 141 19.35 14.31 -3.35
C VAL A 141 20.85 14.45 -3.06
N ARG A 142 21.45 13.44 -2.40
CA ARG A 142 22.90 13.42 -2.14
C ARG A 142 23.72 13.35 -3.44
N ALA A 143 23.32 12.50 -4.38
CA ALA A 143 23.99 12.39 -5.68
C ALA A 143 23.88 13.71 -6.48
N LEU A 144 22.70 14.35 -6.45
CA LEU A 144 22.49 15.67 -7.06
C LEU A 144 23.41 16.74 -6.43
N ARG A 145 23.52 16.78 -5.10
CA ARG A 145 24.39 17.72 -4.37
C ARG A 145 25.88 17.49 -4.68
N ILE A 146 26.32 16.25 -4.81
CA ILE A 146 27.72 15.90 -5.10
C ILE A 146 28.09 16.24 -6.55
N LEU A 147 27.23 15.89 -7.52
CA LEU A 147 27.50 16.16 -8.94
C LEU A 147 27.36 17.65 -9.28
N GLY A 148 26.46 18.35 -8.59
CA GLY A 148 26.16 19.76 -8.84
C GLY A 148 25.38 19.98 -10.14
N ALA A 149 24.73 21.15 -10.24
CA ALA A 149 23.81 21.45 -11.34
C ALA A 149 24.47 21.35 -12.74
N LYS A 150 25.72 21.79 -12.87
CA LYS A 150 26.46 21.79 -14.14
C LYS A 150 26.67 20.38 -14.69
N MET A 151 27.13 19.45 -13.85
CA MET A 151 27.40 18.07 -14.28
C MET A 151 26.11 17.32 -14.58
N CYS A 152 25.04 17.58 -13.81
CA CYS A 152 23.73 17.02 -14.07
C CYS A 152 23.19 17.48 -15.43
N TRP A 153 23.29 18.78 -15.74
CA TRP A 153 22.89 19.32 -17.03
C TRP A 153 23.69 18.74 -18.21
N LEU A 154 25.01 18.56 -18.04
CA LEU A 154 25.84 17.93 -19.07
C LEU A 154 25.41 16.50 -19.37
N ARG A 155 25.06 15.71 -18.34
CA ARG A 155 24.60 14.34 -18.54
C ARG A 155 23.18 14.25 -19.08
N LEU A 156 22.32 15.24 -18.85
CA LEU A 156 20.99 15.33 -19.44
C LEU A 156 21.02 15.65 -20.93
N ARG A 157 22.13 16.18 -21.44
CA ARG A 157 22.30 16.61 -22.84
C ARG A 157 22.94 15.52 -23.73
N GLN A 158 23.52 14.49 -23.12
CA GLN A 158 24.00 13.29 -23.82
C GLN A 158 22.85 12.34 -24.09
#